data_AF-A0AAW2FMF6-F1
#
_entry.id   AF-A0AAW2FMF6-F1
#
_cell.length_a   1.000
_cell.length_b   1.000
_cell.length_c   1.000
_cell.angle_alpha   90.00
_cell.angle_beta   90.00
_cell.angle_gamma   90.00
#
_symmetry.space_group_name_H-M   'P 1'
#
loop_
_entity.id
_entity.type
_entity.pdbx_description
1 polymer ?
#
loop_
_entity_poly.entity_id
_entity_poly.type
_entity_poly.pdbx_seq_one_letter_code
_entity_poly.pdbx_strand_id
1 'polypeptide(L)'
;MQEGFILHVKIIGDLENQLLLRQEKLAQYGCDLQPLVVLVGPDLQNISQNFVVLGLKNYYEVETPLKAIDVCFKVFHALHLLYPLESAQIWQFIQRAAYEMPRNRQYDPHYSTVEILLKEFLSENSILL
;
A
#
# COMPACT_ATOMS: atom_id res chain seq x y z
N MET A 1 5.45 12.75 -0.99
CA MET A 1 6.48 11.68 -0.90
C MET A 1 6.13 10.67 -1.98
N GLN A 2 6.96 10.45 -3.00
CA GLN A 2 6.58 9.75 -4.24
C GLN A 2 6.41 8.21 -4.11
N GLU A 3 6.78 7.61 -2.97
CA GLU A 3 6.77 6.15 -2.75
C GLU A 3 5.95 5.77 -1.50
N GLY A 4 4.84 6.49 -1.25
CA GLY A 4 4.00 6.26 -0.06
C GLY A 4 3.19 4.96 -0.12
N PHE A 5 2.85 4.49 -1.33
CA PHE A 5 1.94 3.35 -1.56
C PHE A 5 2.68 2.10 -2.05
N ILE A 6 3.54 2.26 -3.06
CA ILE A 6 4.39 1.21 -3.63
C ILE A 6 5.82 1.74 -3.66
N LEU A 7 6.76 0.90 -3.23
CA LEU A 7 8.19 1.14 -3.38
C LEU A 7 8.71 0.39 -4.60
N HIS A 8 9.35 1.09 -5.52
CA HIS A 8 9.96 0.48 -6.69
C HIS A 8 11.49 0.45 -6.53
N VAL A 9 12.07 -0.74 -6.61
CA VAL A 9 13.51 -0.97 -6.46
C VAL A 9 14.07 -1.52 -7.76
N LYS A 10 15.19 -0.95 -8.24
CA LYS A 10 15.75 -1.37 -9.54
C LYS A 10 16.29 -2.79 -9.53
N ILE A 11 16.96 -3.15 -8.45
CA ILE A 11 17.58 -4.45 -8.24
C ILE A 11 17.32 -4.92 -6.82
N ILE A 12 17.14 -6.22 -6.64
CA ILE A 12 16.83 -6.80 -5.32
C ILE A 12 17.89 -6.49 -4.26
N GLY A 13 19.16 -6.38 -4.66
CA GLY A 13 20.28 -6.05 -3.76
C GLY A 13 20.17 -4.68 -3.09
N ASP A 14 19.36 -3.76 -3.63
CA ASP A 14 19.15 -2.44 -3.05
C ASP A 14 17.99 -2.41 -2.03
N LEU A 15 17.18 -3.48 -1.96
CA LEU A 15 15.95 -3.49 -1.17
C LEU A 15 16.20 -3.22 0.30
N GLU A 16 17.11 -3.96 0.93
CA GLU A 16 17.39 -3.81 2.37
C GLU A 16 17.85 -2.39 2.71
N ASN A 17 18.73 -1.82 1.89
CA ASN A 17 19.21 -0.45 2.08
C ASN A 17 18.07 0.57 1.96
N GLN A 18 17.16 0.40 0.99
CA GLN A 18 16.00 1.29 0.86
C GLN A 18 15.02 1.16 2.04
N LEU A 19 14.81 -0.06 2.57
CA LEU A 19 13.98 -0.27 3.75
C LEU A 19 14.61 0.36 5.00
N LEU A 20 15.93 0.25 5.18
CA LEU A 20 16.65 0.90 6.27
C LEU A 20 16.52 2.43 6.22
N LEU A 21 16.81 3.04 5.07
CA LEU A 21 16.66 4.49 4.88
C LEU A 21 15.22 4.96 5.15
N ARG A 22 14.23 4.17 4.74
CA ARG A 22 12.82 4.45 5.03
C ARG A 22 12.52 4.38 6.52
N GLN A 23 12.98 3.35 7.21
CA GLN A 23 12.79 3.21 8.65
C GLN A 23 13.44 4.36 9.43
N GLU A 24 14.68 4.73 9.09
CA GLU A 24 15.38 5.84 9.72
C GLU A 24 14.61 7.15 9.57
N LYS A 25 14.07 7.40 8.36
CA LYS A 25 13.24 8.57 8.10
C LYS A 25 11.95 8.54 8.91
N LEU A 26 11.25 7.40 8.98
CA LEU A 26 10.01 7.27 9.75
C LEU A 26 10.26 7.45 11.26
N ALA A 27 11.38 6.93 11.77
CA ALA A 27 11.79 7.07 13.16
C ALA A 27 12.01 8.55 13.57
N GLN A 28 12.50 9.39 12.65
CA GLN A 28 12.62 10.85 12.88
C GLN A 28 11.26 11.53 13.13
N TYR A 29 10.17 10.92 12.66
CA TYR A 29 8.79 11.38 12.87
C TYR A 29 8.03 10.55 13.91
N GLY A 30 8.69 9.63 14.63
CA GLY A 30 8.05 8.75 15.61
C GLY A 30 7.04 7.77 14.99
N CYS A 31 7.22 7.42 13.71
CA CYS A 31 6.35 6.51 12.98
C CYS A 31 7.03 5.15 12.78
N ASP A 32 6.22 4.08 12.78
CA ASP A 32 6.68 2.73 12.49
C ASP A 32 6.68 2.43 10.99
N LEU A 33 7.56 1.52 10.57
CA LEU A 33 7.55 0.95 9.23
C LEU A 33 6.35 0.00 9.09
N GLN A 34 5.26 0.53 8.53
CA GLN A 34 4.07 -0.25 8.20
C GLN A 34 4.30 -1.21 7.02
N PRO A 35 3.46 -2.24 6.87
CA PRO A 35 3.47 -3.10 5.70
C PRO A 35 3.53 -2.33 4.38
N LEU A 36 4.34 -2.82 3.44
CA LEU A 36 4.64 -2.12 2.20
C LEU A 36 4.67 -3.09 1.02
N VAL A 37 4.14 -2.63 -0.11
CA VAL A 37 4.29 -3.30 -1.40
C VAL A 37 5.60 -2.86 -2.03
N VAL A 38 6.42 -3.83 -2.43
CA VAL A 38 7.69 -3.59 -3.13
C VAL A 38 7.65 -4.27 -4.49
N LEU A 39 7.97 -3.53 -5.54
CA LEU A 39 8.16 -4.05 -6.89
C LEU A 39 9.63 -3.92 -7.26
N VAL A 40 10.21 -4.99 -7.78
CA VAL A 40 11.62 -5.03 -8.21
C VAL A 40 11.71 -5.20 -9.71
N GLY A 41 12.48 -4.35 -10.37
CA GLY A 41 12.70 -4.39 -11.81
C GLY A 41 13.40 -3.12 -12.30
N PRO A 42 14.07 -3.12 -13.47
CA PRO A 42 14.75 -1.93 -13.98
C PRO A 42 13.81 -0.72 -14.15
N ASP A 43 12.53 -0.97 -14.43
CA ASP A 43 11.46 0.01 -14.56
C ASP A 43 10.07 -0.63 -14.37
N LEU A 44 9.02 0.21 -14.34
CA LEU A 44 7.63 -0.23 -14.09
C LEU A 44 7.03 -1.10 -15.21
N GLN A 45 7.62 -1.14 -16.40
CA GLN A 45 7.19 -2.02 -17.49
C GLN A 45 7.86 -3.40 -17.39
N ASN A 46 8.96 -3.49 -16.64
CA ASN A 46 9.82 -4.66 -16.55
C ASN A 46 9.98 -5.12 -15.10
N ILE A 47 8.86 -5.38 -14.41
CA ILE A 47 8.89 -5.91 -13.04
C ILE A 47 9.25 -7.40 -13.06
N SER A 48 10.29 -7.78 -12.32
CA SER A 48 10.77 -9.16 -12.20
C SER A 48 10.33 -9.85 -10.91
N GLN A 49 10.17 -9.11 -9.81
CA GLN A 49 9.76 -9.66 -8.51
C GLN A 49 8.82 -8.73 -7.77
N ASN A 50 7.92 -9.29 -6.96
CA ASN A 50 6.94 -8.55 -6.19
C ASN A 50 6.96 -9.04 -4.75
N PHE A 51 7.03 -8.14 -3.78
CA PHE A 51 7.10 -8.48 -2.37
C PHE A 51 6.05 -7.76 -1.55
N VAL A 52 5.61 -8.44 -0.49
CA VAL A 52 4.97 -7.80 0.67
C VAL A 52 5.98 -7.79 1.81
N VAL A 53 6.33 -6.59 2.25
CA VAL A 53 7.32 -6.36 3.31
C VAL A 53 6.61 -6.12 4.65
N LEU A 54 7.03 -6.85 5.67
CA LEU A 54 6.59 -6.76 7.07
C LEU A 54 7.79 -6.44 7.98
N GLY A 55 8.12 -5.16 8.08
CA GLY A 55 9.33 -4.69 8.77
C GLY A 55 10.60 -4.88 7.93
N LEU A 56 11.78 -4.86 8.56
CA LEU A 56 13.06 -4.86 7.83
C LEU A 56 13.47 -6.21 7.24
N LYS A 57 13.12 -7.32 7.88
CA LYS A 57 13.69 -8.64 7.59
C LYS A 57 12.70 -9.67 7.07
N ASN A 58 11.41 -9.37 7.12
CA ASN A 58 10.37 -10.29 6.69
C ASN A 58 9.75 -9.72 5.42
N TYR A 59 10.08 -10.31 4.27
CA TYR A 59 9.45 -9.98 3.01
C TYR A 59 9.15 -11.25 2.24
N TYR A 60 7.96 -11.29 1.66
CA TYR A 60 7.40 -12.48 1.04
C TYR A 60 7.13 -12.21 -0.42
N GLU A 61 7.73 -13.01 -1.30
CA GLU A 61 7.54 -12.90 -2.74
C GLU A 61 6.15 -13.40 -3.12
N VAL A 62 5.52 -12.72 -4.09
CA VAL A 62 4.22 -13.08 -4.67
C VAL A 62 4.25 -12.93 -6.19
N GLU A 63 3.28 -13.55 -6.85
CA GLU A 63 3.32 -13.78 -8.29
C GLU A 63 3.14 -12.50 -9.11
N THR A 64 2.37 -11.52 -8.61
CA THR A 64 2.02 -10.31 -9.36
C THR A 64 1.99 -9.05 -8.50
N PRO A 65 2.15 -7.84 -9.08
CA PRO A 65 1.98 -6.58 -8.36
C PRO A 65 0.60 -6.47 -7.70
N LEU A 66 -0.45 -6.88 -8.41
CA LEU A 66 -1.81 -6.86 -7.88
C LEU A 66 -1.97 -7.80 -6.69
N LYS A 67 -1.33 -8.98 -6.73
CA LYS A 67 -1.31 -9.90 -5.60
C LYS A 67 -0.58 -9.32 -4.40
N ALA A 68 0.50 -8.57 -4.61
CA ALA A 68 1.21 -7.89 -3.52
C ALA A 68 0.31 -6.84 -2.83
N ILE A 69 -0.46 -6.08 -3.60
CA ILE A 69 -1.46 -5.14 -3.05
C ILE A 69 -2.54 -5.90 -2.26
N ASP A 70 -3.09 -6.98 -2.81
CA ASP A 70 -4.11 -7.81 -2.13
C ASP A 70 -3.62 -8.38 -0.80
N VAL A 71 -2.42 -8.97 -0.79
CA VAL A 71 -1.83 -9.55 0.41
C VAL A 71 -1.48 -8.46 1.42
N CYS A 72 -0.91 -7.33 0.98
CA CYS A 72 -0.60 -6.21 1.87
C CYS A 72 -1.87 -5.64 2.53
N PHE A 73 -2.95 -5.46 1.76
CA PHE A 73 -4.26 -5.08 2.29
C PHE A 73 -4.74 -6.06 3.39
N LYS A 74 -4.69 -7.36 3.09
CA LYS A 74 -5.09 -8.40 4.05
C LYS A 74 -4.24 -8.42 5.30
N VAL A 75 -2.94 -8.13 5.21
CA VAL A 75 -2.05 -8.00 6.36
C VAL A 75 -2.51 -6.89 7.28
N PHE A 76 -2.84 -5.69 6.75
CA PHE A 76 -3.33 -4.59 7.60
C PHE A 76 -4.52 -5.03 8.44
N HIS A 77 -5.50 -5.69 7.82
CA HIS A 77 -6.70 -6.16 8.51
C HIS A 77 -6.44 -7.35 9.44
N ALA A 78 -5.64 -8.34 9.03
CA ALA A 78 -5.35 -9.52 9.84
C ALA A 78 -4.56 -9.18 11.11
N LEU A 79 -3.67 -8.19 11.02
CA LEU A 79 -2.81 -7.76 12.13
C LEU A 79 -3.34 -6.52 12.85
N HIS A 80 -4.52 -6.01 12.49
CA HIS A 80 -5.11 -4.79 13.06
C HIS A 80 -4.16 -3.58 13.01
N LEU A 81 -3.43 -3.44 11.90
CA LEU A 81 -2.46 -2.37 11.69
C LEU A 81 -3.13 -1.15 11.05
N LEU A 82 -2.57 0.02 11.34
CA LEU A 82 -2.96 1.27 10.67
C LEU A 82 -2.32 1.36 9.29
N TYR A 83 -3.03 1.97 8.35
CA TYR A 83 -2.44 2.30 7.06
C TYR A 83 -1.30 3.32 7.20
N PRO A 84 -0.28 3.27 6.34
CA PRO A 84 0.76 4.29 6.29
C PRO A 84 0.14 5.67 6.01
N LEU A 85 0.53 6.69 6.77
CA LEU A 85 -0.05 8.04 6.65
C LEU A 85 0.05 8.59 5.23
N GLU A 86 1.14 8.29 4.52
CA GLU A 86 1.40 8.80 3.18
C GLU A 86 0.53 8.15 2.09
N SER A 87 -0.08 7.00 2.37
CA SER A 87 -0.96 6.27 1.45
C SER A 87 -2.32 5.91 2.04
N ALA A 88 -2.67 6.42 3.22
CA ALA A 88 -3.91 6.11 3.91
C ALA A 88 -5.17 6.36 3.05
N GLN A 89 -5.18 7.42 2.24
CA GLN A 89 -6.28 7.71 1.32
C GLN A 89 -6.45 6.64 0.24
N ILE A 90 -5.33 6.13 -0.29
CA ILE A 90 -5.33 5.10 -1.34
C ILE A 90 -5.84 3.77 -0.75
N TRP A 91 -5.35 3.40 0.43
CA TRP A 91 -5.81 2.18 1.11
C TRP A 91 -7.29 2.26 1.51
N GLN A 92 -7.76 3.40 2.02
CA GLN A 92 -9.20 3.59 2.28
C GLN A 92 -10.05 3.55 1.02
N PHE A 93 -9.55 4.05 -0.11
CA PHE A 93 -10.24 3.91 -1.39
C PHE A 93 -10.33 2.43 -1.79
N ILE A 94 -9.23 1.69 -1.76
CA ILE A 94 -9.19 0.24 -2.07
C ILE A 94 -10.13 -0.55 -1.15
N GLN A 95 -10.09 -0.29 0.16
CA GLN A 95 -10.98 -0.90 1.16
C GLN A 95 -12.45 -0.81 0.75
N ARG A 96 -12.87 0.37 0.28
CA ARG A 96 -14.28 0.66 -0.01
C ARG A 96 -14.69 0.33 -1.45
N ALA A 97 -13.80 0.53 -2.41
CA ALA A 97 -14.08 0.34 -3.84
C ALA A 97 -13.92 -1.12 -4.28
N ALA A 98 -12.89 -1.81 -3.77
CA ALA A 98 -12.55 -3.16 -4.22
C ALA A 98 -13.01 -4.25 -3.23
N TYR A 99 -12.90 -4.00 -1.93
CA TYR A 99 -13.31 -4.97 -0.88
C TYR A 99 -14.69 -4.69 -0.31
N GLU A 100 -15.35 -3.61 -0.72
CA GLU A 100 -16.68 -3.20 -0.23
C GLU A 100 -16.76 -3.08 1.31
N MET A 101 -15.61 -2.87 1.96
CA MET A 101 -15.52 -2.74 3.41
C MET A 101 -15.80 -1.29 3.82
N PRO A 102 -16.69 -1.05 4.79
CA PRO A 102 -17.01 0.31 5.21
C PRO A 102 -15.83 0.98 5.92
N ARG A 103 -15.78 2.32 5.91
CA ARG A 103 -14.80 3.09 6.69
C ARG A 103 -14.99 2.81 8.18
N ASN A 104 -13.92 2.46 8.88
CA ASN A 104 -13.94 2.33 10.33
C ASN A 104 -13.83 3.71 10.98
N ARG A 105 -14.93 4.24 11.51
CA ARG A 105 -14.96 5.61 12.07
C ARG A 105 -14.04 5.82 13.28
N GLN A 106 -13.56 4.76 13.93
CA GLN A 106 -12.68 4.85 15.09
C GLN A 106 -11.21 5.00 14.68
N TYR A 107 -10.79 4.34 13.59
CA TYR A 107 -9.37 4.25 13.21
C TYR A 107 -9.06 4.91 11.86
N ASP A 108 -10.06 5.04 10.97
CA ASP A 108 -9.89 5.59 9.63
C ASP A 108 -10.28 7.08 9.60
N PRO A 109 -9.33 8.01 9.39
CA PRO A 109 -9.64 9.42 9.23
C PRO A 109 -10.60 9.65 8.07
N HIS A 110 -11.44 10.68 8.17
CA HIS A 110 -12.30 11.05 7.05
C HIS A 110 -11.50 11.86 6.02
N TYR A 111 -11.53 11.41 4.77
CA TYR A 111 -10.90 12.10 3.64
C TYR A 111 -11.97 12.43 2.58
N SER A 112 -12.29 13.72 2.43
CA SER A 112 -13.29 14.17 1.45
C SER A 112 -12.93 13.76 0.01
N THR A 113 -11.63 13.73 -0.32
CA THR A 113 -11.14 13.27 -1.63
C THR A 113 -11.51 11.82 -1.90
N VAL A 114 -11.44 10.94 -0.89
CA VAL A 114 -11.83 9.53 -1.05
C VAL A 114 -13.34 9.41 -1.30
N GLU A 115 -14.17 10.23 -0.65
CA GLU A 115 -15.62 10.25 -0.91
C GLU A 115 -15.95 10.70 -2.35
N ILE A 116 -15.22 11.68 -2.87
CA ILE A 116 -15.39 12.17 -4.25
C ILE A 116 -15.00 11.08 -5.24
N LEU A 117 -13.81 10.50 -5.08
CA LEU A 117 -13.32 9.43 -5.97
C LEU A 117 -14.23 8.20 -5.96
N LEU A 118 -14.78 7.83 -4.80
CA LEU A 118 -15.73 6.73 -4.73
C LEU A 118 -17.03 7.02 -5.47
N LYS A 119 -17.55 8.24 -5.37
CA LYS A 119 -18.76 8.62 -6.13
C LYS A 119 -18.52 8.55 -7.64
N GLU A 120 -17.38 9.06 -8.10
CA GLU A 120 -16.98 9.00 -9.51
C GLU A 120 -16.87 7.54 -9.97
N PHE A 121 -16.08 6.73 -9.26
CA PHE A 121 -15.90 5.31 -9.55
C PHE A 121 -17.23 4.53 -9.59
N LEU A 122 -18.12 4.74 -8.61
CA LEU A 122 -19.41 4.06 -8.58
C LEU A 122 -20.35 4.55 -9.68
N SER A 123 -20.30 5.83 -10.04
CA SER A 123 -21.13 6.38 -11.11
C SER A 123 -20.76 5.81 -12.48
N GLU A 124 -19.47 5.59 -12.76
CA GLU A 124 -18.99 4.96 -14.00
C GLU A 124 -19.39 3.48 -14.07
N ASN A 125 -19.27 2.75 -12.97
CA ASN A 125 -19.63 1.33 -12.92
C ASN A 125 -21.15 1.09 -12.93
N SER A 126 -21.97 2.07 -12.51
CA SER A 126 -23.43 1.99 -12.58
C SER A 126 -23.98 2.11 -14.01
N ILE A 127 -23.17 2.58 -14.97
CA ILE A 127 -23.55 2.70 -16.39
C ILE A 127 -23.31 1.39 -17.16
N LEU A 128 -22.57 0.44 -16.56
CA LEU A 128 -22.18 -0.83 -17.16
C LEU A 128 -23.03 -2.04 -16.71
N LEU A 129 -24.08 -1.82 -15.89
CA LEU A 129 -25.07 -2.80 -15.45
C LEU A 129 -26.48 -2.36 -15.88
#